data_AF-A0A2B4SKN5-F1
#
_entry.id   AF-A0A2B4SKN5-F1
#
_cell.length_a   1.000
_cell.length_b   1.000
_cell.length_c   1.000
_cell.angle_alpha   90.00
_cell.angle_beta   90.00
_cell.angle_gamma   90.00
#
_symmetry.space_group_name_H-M   'P 1'
#
loop_
_entity.id
_entity.type
_entity.pdbx_description
1 polymer ?
#
loop_
_entity_poly.entity_id
_entity_poly.type
_entity_poly.pdbx_seq_one_letter_code
_entity_poly.pdbx_strand_id
1 'polypeptide(L)'
;MTSILFAAFSLVFVVESEAALPKIGKCTYTEYYCKVRKCETDFFIERQKDPKGNCSDLHDEMLNCATNTLNSCTDENFPSSLLKGQIEQNFGVDLLCSKGAIDTPANILGKLLPVLPCTASFNNESSACVKNYHEIFFANASDPALCKEQADAKKCLKNLMKSNCTFSSQLQEISDLSFSDHNPFCTTKRDPGATGKEICDGVTKDSSAGRINGVLKALFVSFFMMLFFTNI
;
A
#
# COMPACT_ATOMS: atom_id res chain seq x y z
N MET A 1 -20.28 -21.38 55.60
CA MET A 1 -18.87 -21.67 55.25
C MET A 1 -18.79 -21.73 53.73
N THR A 2 -19.01 -20.64 53.00
CA THR A 2 -18.06 -19.56 52.67
C THR A 2 -16.72 -20.05 52.13
N SER A 3 -16.56 -19.95 50.81
CA SER A 3 -15.36 -19.36 50.17
C SER A 3 -15.69 -19.00 48.73
N ILE A 4 -15.87 -17.70 48.51
CA ILE A 4 -15.99 -17.02 47.22
C ILE A 4 -14.56 -16.73 46.77
N LEU A 5 -14.10 -17.33 45.67
CA LEU A 5 -12.84 -16.94 45.03
C LEU A 5 -13.12 -15.72 44.13
N PHE A 6 -12.63 -14.56 44.56
CA PHE A 6 -12.61 -13.34 43.76
C PHE A 6 -11.57 -13.50 42.64
N ALA A 7 -12.02 -13.64 41.38
CA ALA A 7 -11.18 -13.41 40.22
C ALA A 7 -11.06 -11.90 40.01
N ALA A 8 -9.91 -11.33 40.37
CA ALA A 8 -9.55 -9.96 40.05
C ALA A 8 -9.33 -9.83 38.53
N PHE A 9 -10.37 -9.42 37.80
CA PHE A 9 -10.22 -8.90 36.45
C PHE A 9 -9.44 -7.59 36.55
N SER A 10 -8.14 -7.66 36.29
CA SER A 10 -7.36 -6.46 36.01
C SER A 10 -7.86 -5.89 34.69
N LEU A 11 -8.64 -4.82 34.76
CA LEU A 11 -8.91 -3.93 33.64
C LEU A 11 -7.56 -3.35 33.18
N VAL A 12 -6.94 -4.00 32.20
CA VAL A 12 -5.92 -3.35 31.39
C VAL A 12 -6.68 -2.33 30.56
N PHE A 13 -6.62 -1.06 30.98
CA PHE A 13 -6.96 0.06 30.13
C PHE A 13 -6.05 -0.04 28.91
N VAL A 14 -6.60 -0.51 27.78
CA VAL A 14 -5.99 -0.27 26.48
C VAL A 14 -6.10 1.23 26.29
N VAL A 15 -5.05 1.95 26.69
CA VAL A 15 -4.86 3.32 26.26
C VAL A 15 -4.84 3.24 24.74
N GLU A 16 -5.88 3.79 24.14
CA GLU A 16 -6.00 3.98 22.70
C GLU A 16 -4.87 4.93 22.29
N SER A 17 -3.68 4.37 22.10
CA SER A 17 -2.58 5.11 21.49
C SER A 17 -3.05 5.44 20.08
N GLU A 18 -3.16 6.72 19.75
CA GLU A 18 -3.29 7.18 18.37
C GLU A 18 -2.26 6.41 17.53
N ALA A 19 -2.75 5.48 16.72
CA ALA A 19 -1.90 4.41 16.21
C ALA A 19 -1.06 4.94 15.05
N ALA A 20 0.15 5.40 15.32
CA ALA A 20 1.13 5.70 14.29
C ALA A 20 1.61 4.39 13.62
N LEU A 21 1.74 4.38 12.29
CA LEU A 21 2.27 3.23 11.56
C LEU A 21 3.68 2.83 12.03
N PRO A 22 3.99 1.51 12.06
CA PRO A 22 5.27 1.03 12.53
C PRO A 22 6.41 1.42 11.58
N LYS A 23 7.61 1.56 12.15
CA LYS A 23 8.83 1.80 11.37
C LYS A 23 9.24 0.60 10.53
N ILE A 24 9.90 0.88 9.40
CA ILE A 24 10.60 -0.10 8.57
C ILE A 24 12.10 0.05 8.84
N GLY A 25 12.62 -0.75 9.77
CA GLY A 25 14.01 -0.69 10.23
C GLY A 25 14.37 0.70 10.79
N LYS A 26 15.14 1.49 10.03
CA LYS A 26 15.53 2.88 10.34
C LYS A 26 14.62 3.94 9.72
N CYS A 27 13.81 3.57 8.73
CA CYS A 27 12.82 4.46 8.11
C CYS A 27 11.51 4.48 8.90
N THR A 28 10.82 5.63 8.89
CA THR A 28 9.38 5.70 9.14
C THR A 28 8.61 4.97 8.02
N TYR A 29 7.36 4.58 8.29
CA TYR A 29 6.52 3.98 7.25
C TYR A 29 6.33 4.91 6.06
N THR A 30 6.02 6.19 6.32
CA THR A 30 5.81 7.21 5.28
C THR A 30 7.06 7.40 4.42
N GLU A 31 8.26 7.44 5.01
CA GLU A 31 9.50 7.51 4.22
C GLU A 31 9.69 6.32 3.30
N TYR A 32 9.52 5.10 3.83
CA TYR A 32 9.62 3.88 3.04
C TYR A 32 8.57 3.89 1.90
N TYR A 33 7.33 4.17 2.25
CA TYR A 33 6.20 4.20 1.33
C TYR A 33 6.41 5.21 0.20
N CYS A 34 6.84 6.43 0.52
CA CYS A 34 7.09 7.47 -0.48
C CYS A 34 8.27 7.13 -1.40
N LYS A 35 9.30 6.44 -0.89
CA LYS A 35 10.40 5.95 -1.73
C LYS A 35 9.95 4.83 -2.68
N VAL A 36 9.11 3.90 -2.22
CA VAL A 36 8.54 2.83 -3.08
C VAL A 36 7.56 3.40 -4.11
N ARG A 37 6.68 4.33 -3.71
CA ARG A 37 5.78 5.06 -4.62
C ARG A 37 6.54 5.73 -5.76
N LYS A 38 7.75 6.23 -5.50
CA LYS A 38 8.60 6.78 -6.55
C LYS A 38 9.01 5.71 -7.58
N CYS A 39 9.40 4.52 -7.14
CA CYS A 39 9.71 3.41 -8.05
C CYS A 39 8.51 3.07 -8.94
N GLU A 40 7.30 3.03 -8.36
CA GLU A 40 6.05 2.81 -9.09
C GLU A 40 5.72 3.97 -10.05
N THR A 41 5.94 5.22 -9.64
CA THR A 41 5.77 6.40 -10.49
C THR A 41 6.68 6.34 -11.71
N ASP A 42 7.96 6.02 -11.49
CA ASP A 42 8.96 5.93 -12.56
C ASP A 42 8.60 4.79 -13.53
N PHE A 43 8.12 3.65 -13.02
CA PHE A 43 7.55 2.57 -13.85
C PHE A 43 6.44 3.08 -14.78
N PHE A 44 5.45 3.80 -14.24
CA PHE A 44 4.33 4.29 -15.07
C PHE A 44 4.76 5.36 -16.07
N ILE A 45 5.72 6.22 -15.71
CA ILE A 45 6.28 7.20 -16.65
C ILE A 45 6.97 6.50 -17.82
N GLU A 46 7.78 5.46 -17.58
CA GLU A 46 8.40 4.71 -18.68
C GLU A 46 7.36 3.92 -19.49
N ARG A 47 6.36 3.33 -18.82
CA ARG A 47 5.23 2.64 -19.46
C ARG A 47 4.44 3.57 -20.39
N GLN A 48 4.31 4.85 -20.04
CA GLN A 48 3.70 5.90 -20.86
C GLN A 48 4.57 6.36 -22.03
N LYS A 49 5.88 6.15 -22.00
CA LYS A 49 6.74 6.45 -23.15
C LYS A 49 6.69 5.33 -24.17
N ASP A 50 6.53 4.09 -23.71
CA ASP A 50 6.38 2.91 -24.57
C ASP A 50 5.16 2.05 -24.20
N PRO A 51 3.95 2.41 -24.67
CA PRO A 51 2.70 1.69 -24.40
C PRO A 51 2.65 0.25 -24.87
N LYS A 52 3.53 -0.15 -25.78
CA LYS A 52 3.58 -1.51 -26.34
C LYS A 52 4.89 -2.22 -26.04
N GLY A 53 5.76 -1.58 -25.26
CA GLY A 53 7.05 -2.12 -24.84
C GLY A 53 6.92 -3.31 -23.92
N ASN A 54 8.06 -3.95 -23.64
CA ASN A 54 8.12 -5.08 -22.75
C ASN A 54 7.87 -4.64 -21.30
N CYS A 55 6.64 -4.79 -20.84
CA CYS A 55 6.27 -4.38 -19.49
C CYS A 55 6.95 -5.23 -18.40
N SER A 56 7.31 -6.49 -18.69
CA SER A 56 8.00 -7.35 -17.73
C SER A 56 9.40 -6.83 -17.39
N ASP A 57 10.11 -6.19 -18.34
CA ASP A 57 11.42 -5.60 -18.07
C ASP A 57 11.29 -4.38 -17.14
N LEU A 58 10.32 -3.50 -17.42
CA LEU A 58 10.01 -2.36 -16.55
C LEU A 58 9.56 -2.82 -15.15
N HIS A 59 8.80 -3.90 -15.08
CA HIS A 59 8.36 -4.52 -13.83
C HIS A 59 9.57 -5.01 -13.01
N ASP A 60 10.53 -5.68 -13.64
CA ASP A 60 11.76 -6.13 -12.99
C ASP A 60 12.57 -4.94 -12.42
N GLU A 61 12.70 -3.86 -13.20
CA GLU A 61 13.35 -2.62 -12.78
C GLU A 61 12.67 -1.98 -11.56
N MET A 62 11.34 -1.93 -11.57
CA MET A 62 10.54 -1.44 -10.45
C MET A 62 10.76 -2.28 -9.19
N LEU A 63 10.74 -3.61 -9.32
CA LEU A 63 11.00 -4.52 -8.20
C LEU A 63 12.42 -4.35 -7.64
N ASN A 64 13.42 -4.14 -8.50
CA ASN A 64 14.79 -3.87 -8.08
C ASN A 64 14.88 -2.53 -7.33
N CYS A 65 14.19 -1.49 -7.80
CA CYS A 65 14.11 -0.19 -7.11
C CYS A 65 13.46 -0.31 -5.72
N ALA A 66 12.33 -1.02 -5.62
CA ALA A 66 11.64 -1.26 -4.35
C ALA A 66 12.48 -2.12 -3.38
N THR A 67 13.18 -3.14 -3.90
CA THR A 67 14.10 -3.97 -3.11
C THR A 67 15.26 -3.15 -2.54
N ASN A 68 15.87 -2.30 -3.36
CA ASN A 68 16.93 -1.39 -2.91
C ASN A 68 16.42 -0.38 -1.88
N THR A 69 15.19 0.11 -2.04
CA THR A 69 14.54 0.98 -1.06
C THR A 69 14.36 0.27 0.28
N LEU A 70 13.84 -0.95 0.29
CA LEU A 70 13.67 -1.74 1.51
C LEU A 70 15.02 -2.01 2.20
N ASN A 71 16.02 -2.45 1.43
CA ASN A 71 17.40 -2.62 1.93
C ASN A 71 17.98 -1.33 2.51
N SER A 72 17.70 -0.18 1.89
CA SER A 72 18.14 1.12 2.41
C SER A 72 17.49 1.48 3.75
N CYS A 73 16.39 0.84 4.12
CA CYS A 73 15.64 1.06 5.35
C CYS A 73 15.95 0.02 6.44
N THR A 74 16.66 -1.07 6.14
CA THR A 74 17.05 -2.07 7.13
C THR A 74 18.56 -2.12 7.31
N ASP A 75 19.01 -2.57 8.48
CA ASP A 75 20.42 -2.90 8.74
C ASP A 75 20.69 -4.40 8.50
N GLU A 76 19.64 -5.16 8.19
CA GLU A 76 19.70 -6.59 7.87
C GLU A 76 19.95 -6.79 6.37
N ASN A 77 20.91 -7.65 6.04
CA ASN A 77 21.18 -8.06 4.68
C ASN A 77 20.26 -9.23 4.30
N PHE A 78 19.00 -8.94 3.99
CA PHE A 78 18.13 -9.94 3.41
C PHE A 78 18.60 -10.33 2.01
N PRO A 79 18.50 -11.61 1.61
CA PRO A 79 18.75 -12.00 0.23
C PRO A 79 17.84 -11.19 -0.72
N SER A 80 18.43 -10.51 -1.70
CA SER A 80 17.66 -9.68 -2.65
C SER A 80 16.57 -10.46 -3.37
N SER A 81 16.80 -11.74 -3.66
CA SER A 81 15.80 -12.62 -4.27
C SER A 81 14.58 -12.86 -3.38
N LEU A 82 14.79 -12.98 -2.05
CA LEU A 82 13.71 -13.14 -1.09
C LEU A 82 12.85 -11.87 -1.04
N LEU A 83 13.48 -10.70 -0.87
CA LEU A 83 12.76 -9.42 -0.84
C LEU A 83 12.00 -9.16 -2.14
N LYS A 84 12.65 -9.43 -3.28
CA LYS A 84 12.05 -9.24 -4.60
C LYS A 84 10.80 -10.08 -4.77
N GLY A 85 10.85 -11.36 -4.44
CA GLY A 85 9.69 -12.26 -4.52
C GLY A 85 8.53 -11.84 -3.62
N GLN A 86 8.79 -11.12 -2.53
CA GLN A 86 7.75 -10.61 -1.64
C GLN A 86 7.14 -9.30 -2.09
N ILE A 87 7.96 -8.40 -2.62
CA ILE A 87 7.48 -7.19 -3.26
C ILE A 87 6.62 -7.58 -4.46
N GLU A 88 7.04 -8.58 -5.24
CA GLU A 88 6.28 -9.12 -6.38
C GLU A 88 4.89 -9.66 -5.98
N GLN A 89 4.71 -10.22 -4.78
CA GLN A 89 3.38 -10.65 -4.32
C GLN A 89 2.39 -9.48 -4.19
N ASN A 90 2.87 -8.26 -3.93
CA ASN A 90 2.04 -7.07 -3.79
C ASN A 90 1.98 -6.24 -5.08
N PHE A 91 3.05 -6.32 -5.89
CA PHE A 91 3.21 -5.59 -7.14
C PHE A 91 3.38 -6.59 -8.29
N GLY A 92 2.46 -7.54 -8.40
CA GLY A 92 2.53 -8.60 -9.41
C GLY A 92 2.56 -8.04 -10.82
N VAL A 93 3.19 -8.76 -11.75
CA VAL A 93 3.32 -8.32 -13.15
C VAL A 93 1.95 -7.98 -13.77
N ASP A 94 0.91 -8.79 -13.54
CA ASP A 94 -0.44 -8.52 -14.05
C ASP A 94 -1.04 -7.22 -13.46
N LEU A 95 -0.83 -6.99 -12.15
CA LEU A 95 -1.33 -5.79 -11.48
C LEU A 95 -0.74 -4.51 -12.09
N LEU A 96 0.57 -4.51 -12.37
CA LEU A 96 1.24 -3.34 -12.94
C LEU A 96 1.07 -3.23 -14.45
N CYS A 97 1.16 -4.35 -15.18
CA CYS A 97 1.20 -4.35 -16.65
C CYS A 97 -0.17 -4.38 -17.32
N SER A 98 -1.15 -5.03 -16.70
CA SER A 98 -2.50 -5.16 -17.26
C SER A 98 -3.49 -4.21 -16.60
N LYS A 99 -3.28 -3.91 -15.31
CA LYS A 99 -4.27 -3.21 -14.47
C LYS A 99 -3.83 -1.86 -13.95
N GLY A 100 -2.58 -1.46 -14.16
CA GLY A 100 -2.09 -0.13 -13.81
C GLY A 100 -2.14 0.19 -12.31
N ALA A 101 -1.80 -0.76 -11.44
CA ALA A 101 -1.69 -0.64 -9.97
C ALA A 101 -2.96 -0.26 -9.19
N ILE A 102 -4.07 0.02 -9.87
CA ILE A 102 -5.39 0.09 -9.25
C ILE A 102 -6.13 -1.18 -9.62
N ASP A 103 -6.65 -1.87 -8.62
CA ASP A 103 -7.45 -3.06 -8.80
C ASP A 103 -8.48 -3.12 -7.66
N THR A 104 -9.28 -4.18 -7.62
CA THR A 104 -10.17 -4.44 -6.50
C THR A 104 -9.38 -4.43 -5.18
N PRO A 105 -9.98 -4.02 -4.05
CA PRO A 105 -9.30 -4.04 -2.76
C PRO A 105 -8.87 -5.44 -2.32
N ALA A 106 -9.44 -6.50 -2.92
CA ALA A 106 -8.93 -7.87 -2.79
C ALA A 106 -7.50 -8.03 -3.32
N ASN A 107 -7.15 -7.31 -4.37
CA ASN A 107 -5.83 -7.33 -4.99
C ASN A 107 -4.90 -6.23 -4.43
N ILE A 108 -5.44 -5.07 -4.02
CA ILE A 108 -4.65 -3.99 -3.38
C ILE A 108 -4.30 -4.32 -1.92
N LEU A 109 -5.28 -4.82 -1.15
CA LEU A 109 -5.10 -5.16 0.26
C LEU A 109 -4.69 -6.64 0.42
N GLY A 110 -4.75 -7.42 -0.66
CA GLY A 110 -4.28 -8.80 -0.70
C GLY A 110 -4.83 -9.63 0.45
N LYS A 111 -3.91 -10.19 1.24
CA LYS A 111 -4.20 -11.00 2.43
C LYS A 111 -4.84 -10.25 3.60
N LEU A 112 -4.94 -8.92 3.53
CA LEU A 112 -5.65 -8.12 4.54
C LEU A 112 -7.16 -8.15 4.31
N LEU A 113 -7.65 -8.49 3.11
CA LEU A 113 -9.09 -8.52 2.84
C LEU A 113 -9.86 -9.53 3.72
N PRO A 114 -9.39 -10.77 3.95
CA PRO A 114 -10.05 -11.68 4.91
C PRO A 114 -10.10 -11.17 6.35
N VAL A 115 -9.23 -10.19 6.68
CA VAL A 115 -9.14 -9.56 8.00
C VAL A 115 -10.02 -8.30 8.08
N LEU A 116 -10.45 -7.77 6.92
CA LEU A 116 -11.32 -6.62 6.83
C LEU A 116 -12.78 -7.07 6.80
N PRO A 117 -13.57 -6.78 7.84
CA PRO A 117 -15.00 -7.06 7.84
C PRO A 117 -15.68 -6.12 6.82
N CYS A 118 -15.84 -6.61 5.59
CA CYS A 118 -16.59 -5.95 4.54
C CYS A 118 -17.93 -6.67 4.28
N THR A 119 -18.91 -5.97 3.71
CA THR A 119 -20.15 -6.59 3.24
C THR A 119 -19.90 -7.55 2.07
N ALA A 120 -20.80 -8.51 1.85
CA ALA A 120 -20.67 -9.49 0.77
C ALA A 120 -20.72 -8.88 -0.65
N SER A 121 -21.34 -7.71 -0.82
CA SER A 121 -21.48 -7.05 -2.13
C SER A 121 -20.23 -6.27 -2.57
N PHE A 122 -19.32 -6.00 -1.63
CA PHE A 122 -18.13 -5.19 -1.81
C PHE A 122 -17.27 -5.63 -3.01
N ASN A 123 -17.02 -6.92 -3.18
CA ASN A 123 -16.17 -7.42 -4.26
C ASN A 123 -16.75 -7.13 -5.66
N ASN A 124 -18.06 -7.35 -5.83
CA ASN A 124 -18.74 -7.10 -7.10
C ASN A 124 -18.79 -5.60 -7.42
N GLU A 125 -19.09 -4.77 -6.42
CA GLU A 125 -19.13 -3.31 -6.58
C GLU A 125 -17.74 -2.72 -6.85
N SER A 126 -16.69 -3.29 -6.25
CA SER A 126 -15.31 -2.81 -6.46
C SER A 126 -14.80 -3.03 -7.88
N SER A 127 -15.24 -4.11 -8.53
CA SER A 127 -14.89 -4.41 -9.92
C SER A 127 -15.47 -3.37 -10.89
N ALA A 128 -16.66 -2.83 -10.58
CA ALA A 128 -17.27 -1.78 -11.39
C ALA A 128 -16.50 -0.45 -11.31
N CYS A 129 -15.87 -0.15 -10.16
CA CYS A 129 -15.08 1.08 -9.98
C CYS A 129 -13.85 1.14 -10.90
N VAL A 130 -13.22 0.00 -11.18
CA VAL A 130 -11.93 -0.06 -11.88
C VAL A 130 -12.04 -0.44 -13.35
N LYS A 131 -13.21 -0.93 -13.78
CA LYS A 131 -13.41 -1.49 -15.12
C LYS A 131 -12.98 -0.55 -16.25
N ASN A 132 -13.50 0.68 -16.28
CA ASN A 132 -13.21 1.62 -17.37
C ASN A 132 -11.73 2.01 -17.39
N TYR A 133 -11.14 2.21 -16.21
CA TYR A 133 -9.71 2.47 -16.07
C TYR A 133 -8.86 1.32 -16.61
N HIS A 134 -9.18 0.06 -16.27
CA HIS A 134 -8.47 -1.12 -16.78
C HIS A 134 -8.58 -1.24 -18.29
N GLU A 135 -9.77 -1.05 -18.86
CA GLU A 135 -9.98 -1.13 -20.31
C GLU A 135 -9.14 -0.09 -21.06
N ILE A 136 -9.07 1.14 -20.56
CA ILE A 136 -8.26 2.21 -21.16
C ILE A 136 -6.76 1.93 -20.98
N PHE A 137 -6.32 1.56 -19.77
CA PHE A 137 -4.91 1.32 -19.48
C PHE A 137 -4.35 0.16 -20.30
N PHE A 138 -5.09 -0.96 -20.36
CA PHE A 138 -4.71 -2.13 -21.14
C PHE A 138 -4.62 -1.82 -22.63
N ALA A 139 -5.54 -1.01 -23.15
CA ALA A 139 -5.52 -0.60 -24.56
C ALA A 139 -4.35 0.34 -24.88
N ASN A 140 -4.07 1.32 -23.99
CA ASN A 140 -3.01 2.30 -24.17
C ASN A 140 -2.61 2.95 -22.84
N ALA A 141 -1.44 2.59 -22.31
CA ALA A 141 -0.92 3.17 -21.08
C ALA A 141 -0.58 4.67 -21.15
N SER A 142 -0.55 5.29 -22.34
CA SER A 142 -0.37 6.74 -22.52
C SER A 142 -1.67 7.50 -22.75
N ASP A 143 -2.83 6.84 -22.65
CA ASP A 143 -4.09 7.51 -22.92
C ASP A 143 -4.30 8.69 -21.94
N PRO A 144 -4.55 9.92 -22.43
CA PRO A 144 -4.71 11.09 -21.58
C PRO A 144 -5.93 10.99 -20.64
N ALA A 145 -6.91 10.12 -20.94
CA ALA A 145 -8.04 9.86 -20.05
C ALA A 145 -7.62 9.19 -18.74
N LEU A 146 -6.48 8.49 -18.70
CA LEU A 146 -6.02 7.75 -17.52
C LEU A 146 -5.89 8.62 -16.27
N CYS A 147 -5.48 9.89 -16.42
CA CYS A 147 -5.42 10.84 -15.30
C CYS A 147 -6.77 10.96 -14.58
N LYS A 148 -7.85 11.18 -15.35
CA LYS A 148 -9.20 11.31 -14.78
C LYS A 148 -9.75 9.96 -14.31
N GLU A 149 -9.59 8.92 -15.13
CA GLU A 149 -10.17 7.61 -14.85
C GLU A 149 -9.53 6.92 -13.62
N GLN A 150 -8.23 7.13 -13.40
CA GLN A 150 -7.58 6.67 -12.17
C GLN A 150 -8.13 7.41 -10.94
N ALA A 151 -8.33 8.73 -11.03
CA ALA A 151 -8.89 9.52 -9.94
C ALA A 151 -10.33 9.09 -9.59
N ASP A 152 -11.16 8.86 -10.61
CA ASP A 152 -12.54 8.37 -10.44
C ASP A 152 -12.58 6.96 -9.84
N ALA A 153 -11.69 6.06 -10.30
CA ALA A 153 -11.56 4.71 -9.75
C ALA A 153 -11.16 4.75 -8.26
N LYS A 154 -10.14 5.54 -7.89
CA LYS A 154 -9.74 5.72 -6.48
C LYS A 154 -10.88 6.25 -5.63
N LYS A 155 -11.58 7.28 -6.10
CA LYS A 155 -12.71 7.89 -5.39
C LYS A 155 -13.85 6.89 -5.19
N CYS A 156 -14.19 6.12 -6.22
CA CYS A 156 -15.20 5.08 -6.16
C CYS A 156 -14.83 4.00 -5.14
N LEU A 157 -13.61 3.45 -5.22
CA LEU A 157 -13.10 2.45 -4.28
C LEU A 157 -13.06 2.97 -2.84
N LYS A 158 -12.57 4.19 -2.62
CA LYS A 158 -12.52 4.81 -1.29
C LYS A 158 -13.91 4.96 -0.66
N ASN A 159 -14.89 5.42 -1.44
CA ASN A 159 -16.28 5.55 -0.98
C ASN A 159 -16.88 4.18 -0.66
N LEU A 160 -16.63 3.20 -1.53
CA LEU A 160 -17.13 1.84 -1.36
C LEU A 160 -16.54 1.18 -0.11
N MET A 161 -15.24 1.33 0.12
CA MET A 161 -14.55 0.86 1.33
C MET A 161 -15.14 1.51 2.58
N LYS A 162 -15.37 2.82 2.56
CA LYS A 162 -15.96 3.54 3.69
C LYS A 162 -17.39 3.10 4.02
N SER A 163 -18.19 2.74 3.01
CA SER A 163 -19.58 2.31 3.23
C SER A 163 -19.72 0.84 3.59
N ASN A 164 -18.81 -0.01 3.11
CA ASN A 164 -18.96 -1.45 3.21
C ASN A 164 -17.97 -2.13 4.15
N CYS A 165 -16.92 -1.47 4.61
CA CYS A 165 -15.88 -2.08 5.44
C CYS A 165 -15.66 -1.32 6.76
N THR A 166 -15.27 -2.05 7.80
CA THR A 166 -14.78 -1.44 9.06
C THR A 166 -13.26 -1.57 9.15
N PHE A 167 -12.57 -0.44 9.34
CA PHE A 167 -11.11 -0.39 9.46
C PHE A 167 -10.69 -0.19 10.91
N SER A 168 -9.58 -0.83 11.31
CA SER A 168 -8.80 -0.34 12.43
C SER A 168 -8.12 0.98 12.05
N SER A 169 -7.73 1.79 13.02
CA SER A 169 -7.03 3.07 12.78
C SER A 169 -5.79 2.91 11.89
N GLN A 170 -5.01 1.85 12.09
CA GLN A 170 -3.81 1.55 11.30
C GLN A 170 -4.15 1.21 9.84
N LEU A 171 -5.19 0.41 9.61
CA LEU A 171 -5.61 0.08 8.25
C LEU A 171 -6.27 1.27 7.54
N GLN A 172 -6.90 2.16 8.30
CA GLN A 172 -7.40 3.43 7.78
C GLN A 172 -6.24 4.31 7.29
N GLU A 173 -5.15 4.43 8.05
CA GLU A 173 -3.96 5.20 7.63
C GLU A 173 -3.33 4.62 6.35
N ILE A 174 -3.18 3.29 6.26
CA ILE A 174 -2.69 2.60 5.05
C ILE A 174 -3.64 2.84 3.87
N SER A 175 -4.95 2.75 4.09
CA SER A 175 -5.95 3.02 3.05
C SER A 175 -5.88 4.46 2.56
N ASP A 176 -5.75 5.44 3.46
CA ASP A 176 -5.65 6.85 3.10
C ASP A 176 -4.35 7.16 2.33
N LEU A 177 -3.26 6.46 2.64
CA LEU A 177 -2.02 6.50 1.85
C LEU A 177 -2.24 5.94 0.44
N SER A 178 -2.78 4.73 0.32
CA SER A 178 -3.01 4.05 -0.96
C SER A 178 -3.98 4.81 -1.88
N PHE A 179 -5.01 5.46 -1.31
CA PHE A 179 -5.98 6.27 -2.05
C PHE A 179 -5.72 7.78 -1.95
N SER A 180 -4.46 8.19 -1.71
CA SER A 180 -4.09 9.61 -1.73
C SER A 180 -4.26 10.23 -3.11
N ASP A 181 -4.13 11.56 -3.19
CA ASP A 181 -4.22 12.31 -4.45
C ASP A 181 -3.11 11.98 -5.47
N HIS A 182 -2.11 11.16 -5.14
CA HIS A 182 -1.02 10.83 -6.07
C HIS A 182 -1.52 10.09 -7.32
N ASN A 183 -1.10 10.54 -8.51
CA ASN A 183 -1.56 10.00 -9.79
C ASN A 183 -0.47 10.15 -10.87
N PRO A 184 0.25 9.09 -11.25
CA PRO A 184 1.35 9.18 -12.21
C PRO A 184 0.89 9.52 -13.63
N PHE A 185 -0.40 9.38 -13.96
CA PHE A 185 -0.92 9.68 -15.30
C PHE A 185 -1.25 11.16 -15.50
N CYS A 186 -1.29 11.95 -14.43
CA CYS A 186 -1.51 13.40 -14.51
C CYS A 186 -0.18 14.16 -14.59
N THR A 187 -0.14 15.27 -15.35
CA THR A 187 1.06 16.12 -15.48
C THR A 187 1.59 16.64 -14.15
N THR A 188 0.69 16.94 -13.20
CA THR A 188 1.01 17.41 -11.84
C THR A 188 1.36 16.27 -10.88
N LYS A 189 1.30 15.01 -11.35
CA LYS A 189 1.39 13.78 -10.55
C LYS A 189 0.31 13.68 -9.47
N ARG A 190 -0.81 14.38 -9.67
CA ARG A 190 -1.92 14.48 -8.72
C ARG A 190 -3.27 14.42 -9.42
N ASP A 191 -4.25 13.86 -8.73
CA ASP A 191 -5.63 13.78 -9.20
C ASP A 191 -6.19 15.16 -9.58
N PRO A 192 -7.08 15.24 -10.58
CA PRO A 192 -7.80 16.47 -10.90
C PRO A 192 -8.56 17.00 -9.68
N GLY A 193 -8.32 18.27 -9.33
CA GLY A 193 -8.98 18.92 -8.20
C GLY A 193 -8.38 18.60 -6.82
N ALA A 194 -7.26 17.88 -6.76
CA ALA A 194 -6.50 17.67 -5.54
C ALA A 194 -6.14 19.00 -4.86
N THR A 195 -6.40 19.11 -3.55
CA THR A 195 -6.10 20.30 -2.74
C THR A 195 -5.20 19.91 -1.57
N GLY A 196 -4.39 20.84 -1.04
CA GLY A 196 -3.45 20.54 0.05
C GLY A 196 -2.09 20.01 -0.44
N LYS A 197 -1.23 19.59 0.49
CA LYS A 197 0.11 19.05 0.19
C LYS A 197 0.03 17.55 -0.10
N GLU A 198 0.84 17.07 -1.05
CA GLU A 198 0.98 15.64 -1.26
C GLU A 198 1.79 15.03 -0.11
N ILE A 199 1.47 13.80 0.28
CA ILE A 199 1.98 13.22 1.54
C ILE A 199 3.48 12.89 1.50
N CYS A 200 4.03 12.79 0.30
CA CYS A 200 5.43 12.59 0.01
C CYS A 200 6.16 13.90 -0.35
N ASP A 201 5.46 15.04 -0.44
CA ASP A 201 6.05 16.36 -0.61
C ASP A 201 6.93 16.68 0.61
N GLY A 202 8.25 16.70 0.42
CA GLY A 202 9.21 17.04 1.47
C GLY A 202 9.76 15.85 2.25
N VAL A 203 9.39 14.61 1.89
CA VAL A 203 10.10 13.41 2.35
C VAL A 203 11.49 13.40 1.71
N THR A 204 12.44 14.08 2.37
CA THR A 204 13.86 14.06 2.01
C THR A 204 14.54 12.79 2.53
N LYS A 205 15.75 12.51 2.03
CA LYS A 205 16.44 11.21 2.19
C LYS A 205 16.69 10.75 3.63
N ASP A 206 16.60 11.63 4.63
CA ASP A 206 16.89 11.32 6.03
C ASP A 206 15.93 12.05 6.99
N SER A 207 14.96 11.35 7.57
CA SER A 207 14.15 11.87 8.67
C SER A 207 13.90 10.76 9.70
N SER A 208 14.97 10.32 10.34
CA SER A 208 14.90 9.45 11.52
C SER A 208 14.39 10.23 12.74
N ALA A 209 13.11 10.10 13.08
CA ALA A 209 12.58 10.48 14.40
C ALA A 209 11.69 9.38 15.00
N GLY A 210 11.93 9.03 16.27
CA GLY A 210 11.11 8.12 17.10
C GLY A 210 11.67 6.71 17.31
N ARG A 211 12.25 6.41 18.48
CA ARG A 211 12.63 5.04 18.91
C ARG A 211 11.45 4.39 19.62
N ILE A 212 11.03 3.20 19.18
CA ILE A 212 10.13 2.33 19.95
C ILE A 212 10.95 1.13 20.48
N ASN A 213 10.56 0.65 21.66
CA ASN A 213 11.22 -0.38 22.48
C ASN A 213 11.47 -1.70 21.71
N GLY A 214 12.62 -2.35 21.95
CA GLY A 214 13.15 -3.47 21.17
C GLY A 214 12.26 -4.72 21.12
N VAL A 215 11.43 -4.95 22.14
CA VAL A 215 10.49 -6.08 22.19
C VAL A 215 9.30 -5.88 21.24
N LEU A 216 8.82 -4.64 21.10
CA LEU A 216 7.77 -4.30 20.12
C LEU A 216 8.33 -4.39 18.70
N LYS A 217 9.59 -3.99 18.51
CA LYS A 217 10.30 -4.07 17.23
C LYS A 217 10.38 -5.51 16.69
N ALA A 218 10.63 -6.49 17.56
CA ALA A 218 10.69 -7.91 17.17
C ALA A 218 9.31 -8.49 16.83
N LEU A 219 8.27 -8.15 17.60
CA LEU A 219 6.89 -8.61 17.33
C LEU A 219 6.32 -7.98 16.05
N PHE A 220 6.72 -6.75 15.71
CA PHE A 220 6.31 -6.09 14.47
C PHE A 220 7.10 -6.54 13.25
N VAL A 221 8.40 -6.79 13.36
CA VAL A 221 9.12 -7.50 12.29
C VAL A 221 8.47 -8.87 12.10
N SER A 222 8.07 -9.59 13.15
CA SER A 222 7.28 -10.82 13.02
C SER A 222 5.88 -10.62 12.45
N PHE A 223 5.18 -9.50 12.67
CA PHE A 223 3.84 -9.25 12.12
C PHE A 223 3.88 -8.78 10.66
N PHE A 224 4.80 -7.88 10.31
CA PHE A 224 5.15 -7.57 8.91
C PHE A 224 5.68 -8.83 8.24
N MET A 225 6.53 -9.60 8.92
CA MET A 225 6.98 -10.90 8.42
C MET A 225 5.82 -11.89 8.30
N MET A 226 4.80 -11.88 9.15
CA MET A 226 3.65 -12.78 8.99
C MET A 226 2.74 -12.32 7.85
N LEU A 227 2.54 -11.02 7.66
CA LEU A 227 1.80 -10.48 6.53
C LEU A 227 2.51 -10.73 5.18
N PHE A 228 3.86 -10.77 5.15
CA PHE A 228 4.68 -10.92 3.94
C PHE A 228 5.43 -12.27 3.79
N PHE A 229 5.59 -13.09 4.83
CA PHE A 229 6.46 -14.29 4.89
C PHE A 229 5.75 -15.57 5.41
N THR A 230 4.49 -15.57 5.85
CA THR A 230 3.79 -16.86 6.05
C THR A 230 3.20 -17.34 4.73
N ASN A 231 4.01 -18.14 4.03
CA ASN A 231 3.65 -19.33 3.27
C ASN A 231 4.95 -20.12 3.03
N ILE A 232 5.30 -20.97 3.99
CA ILE A 232 5.67 -22.35 3.65
C ILE A 232 4.37 -23.14 3.70
#